data_AF-A0A376L173-F1
#
_entry.id   AF-A0A376L173-F1
#
_cell.length_a   1.000
_cell.length_b   1.000
_cell.length_c   1.000
_cell.angle_alpha   90.00
_cell.angle_beta   90.00
_cell.angle_gamma   90.00
#
_symmetry.space_group_name_H-M   'P 1'
#
loop_
_entity.id
_entity.type
_entity.pdbx_description
1 polymer ?
#
loop_
_entity_poly.entity_id
_entity_poly.type
_entity_poly.pdbx_seq_one_letter_code
_entity_poly.pdbx_strand_id
1 'polypeptide(L)'
;MTTVEGAGPRHMVFHPNEQYAYCVNELNSSVDVWELKDPHGNIECVQTLDMMPENFSDTRWAADIHITRMVAIYTPATVPPA
;
A
#
# COMPACT_ATOMS: atom_id res chain seq x y z
N MET A 1 10.80 11.21 7.27
CA MET A 1 10.21 9.89 6.99
C MET A 1 10.94 8.85 7.80
N THR A 2 10.26 8.25 8.77
CA THR A 2 10.81 7.20 9.63
C THR A 2 9.76 6.11 9.79
N THR A 3 10.16 4.86 9.62
CA THR A 3 9.31 3.69 9.89
C THR A 3 9.41 3.29 11.37
N VAL A 4 8.49 2.43 11.81
CA VAL A 4 8.53 1.88 13.17
C VAL A 4 9.84 1.13 13.39
N GLU A 5 10.43 1.30 14.58
CA GLU A 5 11.65 0.58 14.95
C GLU A 5 11.45 -0.93 14.82
N GLY A 6 12.42 -1.61 14.22
CA GLY A 6 12.34 -3.05 13.97
C GLY A 6 11.39 -3.47 12.83
N ALA A 7 10.84 -2.54 12.04
CA ALA A 7 10.01 -2.87 10.89
C ALA A 7 10.80 -3.49 9.72
N GLY A 8 11.98 -2.95 9.43
CA GLY A 8 12.84 -3.40 8.33
C GLY A 8 12.23 -3.16 6.95
N PRO A 9 12.15 -1.91 6.46
CA PRO A 9 11.60 -1.58 5.14
C PRO A 9 12.35 -2.31 4.03
N ARG A 10 11.63 -2.97 3.12
CA ARG A 10 12.22 -3.86 2.11
C ARG A 10 11.90 -3.44 0.68
N HIS A 11 10.68 -3.69 0.22
CA HIS A 11 10.23 -3.36 -1.14
C HIS A 11 9.16 -2.26 -1.09
N MET A 12 9.00 -1.55 -2.20
CA MET A 12 8.05 -0.45 -2.32
C MET A 12 7.42 -0.41 -3.70
N VAL A 13 6.14 -0.05 -3.76
CA VAL A 13 5.43 0.20 -5.01
C VAL A 13 4.64 1.51 -4.92
N PHE A 14 4.62 2.27 -6.00
CA PHE A 14 3.87 3.51 -6.11
C PHE A 14 2.47 3.25 -6.63
N HIS A 15 1.47 3.92 -6.05
CA HIS A 15 0.13 3.90 -6.59
C HIS A 15 0.13 4.54 -7.99
N PRO A 16 -0.65 4.04 -8.99
CA PRO A 16 -0.67 4.59 -10.35
C PRO A 16 -1.06 6.08 -10.46
N ASN A 17 -1.70 6.64 -9.44
CA ASN A 17 -2.05 8.07 -9.38
C ASN A 17 -0.93 8.97 -8.81
N GLU A 18 0.20 8.37 -8.39
CA GLU A 18 1.37 9.05 -7.80
C GLU A 18 1.09 9.84 -6.51
N GLN A 19 -0.05 9.61 -5.86
CA GLN A 19 -0.40 10.24 -4.58
C GLN A 19 0.12 9.44 -3.39
N TYR A 20 0.29 8.12 -3.55
CA TYR A 20 0.68 7.23 -2.48
C TYR A 20 1.81 6.28 -2.87
N ALA A 21 2.58 5.85 -1.87
CA ALA A 21 3.49 4.72 -1.95
C ALA A 21 3.17 3.69 -0.86
N TYR A 22 3.39 2.42 -1.17
CA TYR A 22 3.21 1.30 -0.24
C TYR A 22 4.56 0.65 -0.01
N CYS A 23 5.00 0.57 1.24
CA CYS A 23 6.25 -0.07 1.61
C CYS A 23 5.97 -1.31 2.44
N VAL A 24 6.51 -2.46 2.03
CA VAL A 24 6.46 -3.67 2.84
C VAL A 24 7.67 -3.73 3.76
N ASN A 25 7.41 -4.05 5.03
CA ASN A 25 8.37 -4.16 6.10
C ASN A 25 8.64 -5.64 6.42
N GLU A 26 9.87 -6.09 6.23
CA GLU A 26 10.28 -7.49 6.29
C GLU A 26 10.09 -8.10 7.68
N LEU A 27 10.60 -7.40 8.70
CA LEU A 27 10.84 -7.96 10.03
C LEU A 27 9.60 -7.97 10.91
N ASN A 28 8.62 -7.10 10.63
CA ASN A 28 7.33 -7.09 11.33
C ASN A 28 6.15 -7.44 10.41
N SER A 29 6.38 -7.75 9.12
CA SER A 29 5.33 -8.07 8.15
C SER A 29 4.19 -7.04 8.13
N SER A 30 4.54 -5.75 8.20
CA SER A 30 3.58 -4.66 8.02
C SER A 30 3.70 -4.02 6.64
N VAL A 31 2.64 -3.32 6.24
CA VAL A 31 2.65 -2.41 5.08
C VAL A 31 2.39 -1.00 5.57
N ASP A 32 3.31 -0.10 5.27
CA ASP A 32 3.14 1.34 5.48
C ASP A 32 2.62 2.01 4.21
N VAL A 33 1.64 2.90 4.38
CA VAL A 33 1.07 3.75 3.33
C VAL A 33 1.60 5.16 3.53
N TRP A 34 2.31 5.65 2.52
CA TRP A 34 2.89 6.98 2.51
C TRP A 34 2.12 7.88 1.56
N GLU A 35 1.62 9.01 2.06
CA GLU A 35 1.09 10.10 1.24
C GLU A 35 2.24 10.96 0.73
N LEU A 36 2.33 11.14 -0.60
CA LEU A 36 3.47 11.78 -1.26
C LEU A 36 3.25 13.25 -1.61
N LYS A 37 1.99 13.67 -1.74
CA LYS A 37 1.59 15.01 -2.19
C LYS A 37 0.51 15.55 -1.27
N ASP A 38 0.83 15.69 0.01
CA ASP A 38 -0.07 16.41 0.92
C ASP A 38 -0.22 17.89 0.47
N PRO A 39 -1.24 18.63 0.93
CA PRO A 39 -1.43 20.05 0.58
C PRO A 39 -0.29 20.99 1.02
N HIS A 40 0.62 20.52 1.87
CA HIS A 40 1.71 21.27 2.49
C HIS A 40 3.11 20.91 1.92
N GLY A 41 3.20 19.94 1.01
CA GLY A 41 4.43 19.40 0.45
C GLY A 41 5.18 18.40 1.35
N ASN A 42 4.57 17.89 2.42
CA ASN A 42 5.19 16.86 3.26
C ASN A 42 4.87 15.45 2.76
N ILE A 43 5.70 14.51 3.25
CA ILE A 43 5.50 13.08 3.03
C ILE A 43 5.27 12.44 4.39
N GLU A 44 4.10 11.84 4.55
CA GLU A 44 3.63 11.32 5.83
C GLU A 44 3.21 9.85 5.71
N CYS A 45 3.46 9.07 6.76
CA CYS A 45 2.89 7.73 6.88
C CYS A 45 1.46 7.89 7.39
N VAL A 46 0.48 7.64 6.53
CA VAL A 46 -0.94 7.82 6.83
C VAL A 46 -1.61 6.56 7.35
N GLN A 47 -0.97 5.40 7.18
CA GLN A 47 -1.49 4.11 7.64
C GLN A 47 -0.38 3.07 7.77
N THR A 48 -0.50 2.20 8.77
CA THR A 48 0.27 0.95 8.89
C THR A 48 -0.70 -0.20 9.08
N LEU A 49 -0.54 -1.29 8.33
CA LEU A 49 -1.38 -2.49 8.40
C LEU A 49 -0.53 -3.75 8.65
N ASP A 50 -1.01 -4.67 9.48
CA ASP A 50 -0.41 -6.00 9.65
C ASP A 50 -0.86 -6.93 8.50
N MET A 51 0.09 -7.65 7.88
CA MET A 51 -0.18 -8.64 6.84
C MET A 51 -0.65 -9.99 7.41
N MET A 52 -0.38 -10.24 8.69
CA MET A 52 -0.58 -11.55 9.30
C MET A 52 -1.95 -11.68 9.98
N PRO A 53 -2.48 -12.91 10.11
CA PRO A 53 -3.67 -13.16 10.91
C PRO A 53 -3.48 -12.68 12.36
N GLU A 54 -4.61 -12.37 13.00
CA GLU A 54 -4.62 -12.09 14.43
C GLU A 54 -3.99 -13.27 15.20
N ASN A 55 -3.13 -12.97 16.17
CA ASN A 55 -2.38 -13.93 16.99
C ASN A 55 -1.29 -14.76 16.27
N PHE A 56 -0.84 -14.37 15.08
CA PHE A 56 0.34 -14.99 14.47
C PHE A 56 1.60 -14.72 15.31
N SER A 57 2.27 -15.79 15.76
CA SER A 57 3.43 -15.74 16.66
C SER A 57 4.72 -16.35 16.11
N ASP A 58 4.69 -16.83 14.86
CA ASP A 58 5.86 -17.41 14.21
C ASP A 58 6.75 -16.32 13.58
N THR A 59 7.84 -16.75 12.94
CA THR A 59 8.77 -15.84 12.27
C THR A 59 8.10 -15.07 11.15
N ARG A 60 8.33 -13.76 11.13
CA ARG A 60 7.87 -12.82 10.11
C ARG A 60 8.99 -12.58 9.10
N TRP A 61 8.68 -12.72 7.81
CA TRP A 61 9.66 -12.55 6.73
C TRP A 61 8.98 -12.09 5.43
N ALA A 62 8.40 -10.88 5.46
CA ALA A 62 7.72 -10.34 4.29
C ALA A 62 8.70 -10.03 3.14
N ALA A 63 8.26 -10.21 1.90
CA ALA A 63 9.15 -10.17 0.75
C ALA A 63 8.80 -9.12 -0.29
N ASP A 64 7.63 -9.24 -0.90
CA ASP A 64 7.32 -8.45 -2.07
C ASP A 64 5.94 -7.85 -2.00
N ILE A 65 5.76 -6.71 -2.68
CA ILE A 65 4.50 -5.99 -2.74
C ILE A 65 4.26 -5.48 -4.15
N HIS A 66 3.05 -5.73 -4.65
CA HIS A 66 2.62 -5.30 -5.98
C HIS A 66 1.21 -4.73 -5.89
N ILE A 67 0.97 -3.68 -6.67
CA ILE A 67 -0.37 -3.11 -6.85
C ILE A 67 -0.80 -3.30 -8.30
N THR A 68 -2.04 -3.75 -8.50
CA THR A 68 -2.63 -3.82 -9.84
C THR A 68 -2.98 -2.43 -10.33
N ARG A 69 -2.75 -2.15 -11.61
CA ARG A 69 -3.32 -0.96 -12.24
C ARG A 69 -4.82 -1.15 -12.40
N MET A 70 -5.62 -0.26 -11.83
CA MET A 70 -7.00 -0.14 -12.23
C MET A 70 -7.07 0.54 -13.60
N VAL A 71 -7.47 -0.21 -14.63
CA VAL A 71 -8.05 0.34 -15.85
C VAL A 71 -9.55 0.29 -15.67
N ALA A 72 -10.20 1.46 -15.57
CA ALA A 72 -11.66 1.50 -15.61
C ALA A 72 -12.11 1.06 -17.01
N ILE A 73 -12.54 -0.20 -17.16
CA ILE A 73 -13.19 -0.67 -18.38
C ILE A 73 -14.61 -0.09 -18.36
N TYR A 74 -14.77 1.10 -18.90
CA TYR A 74 -16.09 1.67 -19.17
C TYR A 74 -16.76 0.79 -20.24
N THR A 75 -17.72 -0.05 -19.87
CA THR A 75 -18.61 -0.68 -20.84
C THR A 75 -19.85 0.21 -20.95
N PRO A 76 -20.06 0.94 -22.06
CA PRO A 76 -21.31 1.66 -22.26
C PRO A 76 -22.38 0.63 -22.66
N ALA A 77 -23.08 0.08 -21.68
CA ALA A 77 -24.31 -0.64 -21.96
C ALA A 77 -25.46 0.38 -22.06
N THR A 78 -25.56 1.08 -23.18
CA THR A 78 -26.83 1.70 -23.59
C THR A 78 -27.64 0.66 -24.35
N VAL A 79 -28.64 0.07 -23.69
CA VAL A 79 -29.78 -0.54 -24.38
C VAL A 79 -30.99 0.32 -24.05
N PRO A 80 -31.56 1.08 -25.00
CA PRO A 80 -32.78 1.83 -24.75
C PRO A 80 -33.99 0.89 -24.63
N PRO A 81 -35.01 1.24 -23.82
CA PRO A 81 -36.19 0.41 -23.63
C PRO A 81 -37.09 0.39 -24.89
N ALA A 82 -37.76 -0.74 -25.10
CA ALA A 82 -38.77 -0.96 -26.14
C ALA A 82 -40.09 -0.23 -25.84
#